data_AF-A0A929YBX4-F1
#
_entry.id   AF-A0A929YBX4-F1
#
_cell.length_a   1.000
_cell.length_b   1.000
_cell.length_c   1.000
_cell.angle_alpha   90.00
_cell.angle_beta   90.00
_cell.angle_gamma   90.00
#
_symmetry.space_group_name_H-M   'P 1'
#
loop_
_entity.id
_entity.type
_entity.pdbx_description
1 polymer ?
#
loop_
_entity_poly.entity_id
_entity_poly.type
_entity_poly.pdbx_seq_one_letter_code
_entity_poly.pdbx_strand_id
1 'polypeptide(L)'
;MEEVALALLPVMLIFLVFQFFSLKIRFLRFIRILVGMCFTYVGLVVFLVGVNVGFSPIGMMLGRKIAEGEVSFWLIPIVALMGWFLVAAEPAVHTLTEQVEEISAGAVSTKTMKLALSVAVSLSMVLSMVRIQTGIPILYFVFPGYLLALVLTFFVPPVFTAIAFDAGGVASGPMAATFMLPFAMGVCMAKEANLLTEAFGLVSLVAMLPLITVQLVGLFSQIKKKRGQAAPEKVYKDTDIIELF
;
A
#
# COMPACT_ATOMS: atom_id res chain seq x y z
N MET A 1 -18.68 13.67 3.79
CA MET A 1 -19.10 13.48 5.20
C MET A 1 -19.83 12.15 5.34
N GLU A 2 -20.90 11.91 4.59
CA GLU A 2 -21.64 10.63 4.60
C GLU A 2 -20.77 9.42 4.27
N GLU A 3 -19.90 9.50 3.26
CA GLU A 3 -18.95 8.43 2.90
C GLU A 3 -18.06 7.99 4.07
N VAL A 4 -17.57 8.96 4.86
CA VAL A 4 -16.69 8.70 6.01
C VAL A 4 -17.47 8.07 7.15
N ALA A 5 -18.70 8.53 7.38
CA ALA A 5 -19.58 7.94 8.38
C ALA A 5 -19.90 6.49 8.01
N LEU A 6 -20.24 6.21 6.75
CA LEU A 6 -20.51 4.87 6.27
C LEU A 6 -19.29 3.94 6.34
N ALA A 7 -18.07 4.46 6.13
CA ALA A 7 -16.85 3.67 6.23
C ALA A 7 -16.46 3.36 7.69
N LEU A 8 -16.62 4.32 8.62
CA LEU A 8 -16.24 4.15 10.03
C LEU A 8 -17.30 3.47 10.89
N LEU A 9 -18.59 3.59 10.54
CA LEU A 9 -19.69 3.06 11.34
C LEU A 9 -19.60 1.52 11.54
N PRO A 10 -19.28 0.68 10.54
CA PRO A 10 -19.08 -0.75 10.75
C PRO A 10 -17.97 -1.05 11.76
N VAL A 11 -16.84 -0.33 11.67
CA VAL A 11 -15.71 -0.50 12.59
C VAL A 11 -16.10 -0.10 14.01
N MET A 12 -16.81 1.01 14.18
CA MET A 12 -17.34 1.47 15.46
C MET A 12 -18.33 0.47 16.05
N LEU A 13 -19.26 -0.05 15.24
CA LEU A 13 -20.26 -1.02 15.69
C LEU A 13 -19.61 -2.33 16.15
N ILE A 14 -18.70 -2.88 15.34
CA ILE A 14 -17.95 -4.08 15.72
C ILE A 14 -17.19 -3.83 17.01
N PHE A 15 -16.47 -2.71 17.11
CA PHE A 15 -15.75 -2.35 18.34
C PHE A 15 -16.67 -2.30 19.56
N LEU A 16 -17.85 -1.66 19.46
CA LEU A 16 -18.80 -1.56 20.57
C LEU A 16 -19.37 -2.92 20.97
N VAL A 17 -19.68 -3.79 20.00
CA VAL A 17 -20.10 -5.17 20.24
C VAL A 17 -19.01 -5.93 21.00
N PHE A 18 -17.77 -5.92 20.51
CA PHE A 18 -16.66 -6.60 21.18
C PHE A 18 -16.34 -5.99 22.55
N GLN A 19 -16.46 -4.67 22.71
CA GLN A 19 -16.26 -4.00 23.99
C GLN A 19 -17.27 -4.46 25.04
N PHE A 20 -18.54 -4.63 24.65
CA PHE A 20 -19.60 -5.07 25.54
C PHE A 20 -19.49 -6.56 25.90
N PHE A 21 -19.23 -7.43 24.92
CA PHE A 21 -19.25 -8.88 25.14
C PHE A 21 -17.91 -9.48 25.57
N SER A 22 -16.78 -9.02 25.02
CA SER A 22 -15.49 -9.72 25.13
C SER A 22 -14.37 -8.90 25.78
N LEU A 23 -14.11 -7.67 25.32
CA LEU A 23 -12.90 -6.93 25.69
C LEU A 23 -12.97 -6.31 27.10
N LYS A 24 -14.16 -5.83 27.51
CA LYS A 24 -14.42 -5.23 28.84
C LYS A 24 -13.33 -4.24 29.27
N ILE A 25 -12.91 -3.37 28.36
CA ILE A 25 -11.79 -2.44 28.58
C ILE A 25 -12.17 -1.41 29.64
N ARG A 26 -11.21 -1.05 30.52
CA ARG A 26 -11.36 0.02 31.53
C ARG A 26 -11.91 1.31 30.91
N PHE A 27 -12.83 1.98 31.61
CA PHE A 27 -13.55 3.17 31.14
C PHE A 27 -12.65 4.27 30.55
N LEU A 28 -11.53 4.58 31.21
CA LEU A 28 -10.56 5.59 30.74
C LEU A 28 -9.96 5.24 29.37
N ARG A 29 -9.66 3.95 29.11
CA ARG A 29 -9.16 3.50 27.80
C ARG A 29 -10.26 3.51 26.74
N PHE A 30 -11.48 3.13 27.12
CA PHE A 30 -12.64 3.20 26.23
C PHE A 30 -12.91 4.64 25.74
N ILE A 31 -12.91 5.61 26.64
CA ILE A 31 -13.07 7.04 26.28
C ILE A 31 -11.93 7.50 25.37
N ARG A 32 -10.68 7.09 25.64
CA ARG A 32 -9.53 7.44 24.78
C ARG A 32 -9.71 6.93 23.35
N ILE A 33 -10.22 5.71 23.18
CA ILE A 33 -10.52 5.14 21.86
C ILE A 33 -11.65 5.92 21.18
N LEU A 34 -12.73 6.27 21.87
CA LEU A 34 -13.81 7.09 21.30
C LEU A 34 -13.33 8.46 20.85
N VAL A 35 -12.50 9.12 21.65
CA VAL A 35 -11.88 10.40 21.28
C VAL A 35 -10.98 10.22 20.05
N GLY A 36 -10.16 9.16 20.02
CA GLY A 36 -9.35 8.80 18.85
C GLY A 36 -10.20 8.60 17.59
N MET A 37 -11.31 7.86 17.68
CA MET A 37 -12.24 7.66 16.56
C MET A 37 -12.85 8.98 16.07
N CYS A 38 -13.17 9.92 16.97
CA CYS A 38 -13.62 11.26 16.59
C CYS A 38 -12.54 12.01 15.79
N PHE A 39 -11.30 12.01 16.27
CA PHE A 39 -10.17 12.61 15.53
C PHE A 39 -9.95 11.94 14.17
N THR A 40 -10.08 10.61 14.08
CA THR A 40 -10.00 9.89 12.80
C THR A 40 -11.11 10.29 11.86
N TYR A 41 -12.36 10.44 12.33
CA TYR A 41 -13.47 10.90 11.51
C TYR A 41 -13.20 12.31 10.96
N VAL A 42 -12.83 13.26 11.82
CA VAL A 42 -12.52 14.64 11.41
C VAL A 42 -11.35 14.65 10.42
N GLY A 43 -10.28 13.90 10.71
CA GLY A 43 -9.11 13.79 9.84
C GLY A 43 -9.45 13.21 8.46
N LEU A 44 -10.23 12.12 8.40
CA LEU A 44 -10.67 11.52 7.15
C LEU A 44 -11.60 12.44 6.35
N VAL A 45 -12.49 13.19 7.00
CA VAL A 45 -13.33 14.18 6.31
C VAL A 45 -12.46 15.26 5.68
N VAL A 46 -11.53 15.86 6.43
CA VAL A 46 -10.63 16.89 5.91
C VAL A 46 -9.76 16.33 4.78
N PHE A 47 -9.22 15.13 4.94
CA PHE A 47 -8.43 14.44 3.93
C PHE A 47 -9.23 14.22 2.64
N LEU A 48 -10.42 13.61 2.72
CA LEU A 48 -11.25 13.32 1.54
C LEU A 48 -11.78 14.58 0.87
N VAL A 49 -12.04 15.66 1.62
CA VAL A 49 -12.35 16.96 1.01
C VAL A 49 -11.15 17.46 0.21
N GLY A 50 -9.94 17.40 0.77
CA GLY A 50 -8.71 17.78 0.06
C GLY A 50 -8.49 16.92 -1.20
N VAL A 51 -8.78 15.63 -1.13
CA VAL A 51 -8.70 14.72 -2.27
C VAL A 51 -9.72 15.07 -3.36
N ASN A 52 -11.00 15.13 -3.00
CA ASN A 52 -12.08 15.23 -3.97
C ASN A 52 -12.11 16.60 -4.66
N VAL A 53 -11.72 17.66 -3.94
CA VAL A 53 -11.67 19.02 -4.48
C VAL A 53 -10.32 19.33 -5.13
N GLY A 54 -9.22 18.78 -4.60
CA GLY A 54 -7.86 19.07 -5.04
C GLY A 54 -7.26 17.97 -5.92
N PHE A 55 -6.83 16.87 -5.29
CA PHE A 55 -5.99 15.86 -5.94
C PHE A 55 -6.66 15.14 -7.11
N SER A 56 -7.91 14.71 -6.97
CA SER A 56 -8.58 13.90 -7.98
C SER A 56 -8.81 14.66 -9.31
N PRO A 57 -9.37 15.89 -9.31
CA PRO A 57 -9.49 16.70 -10.53
C PRO A 57 -8.14 16.98 -11.19
N ILE A 58 -7.12 17.31 -10.39
CA ILE A 58 -5.76 17.59 -10.89
C ILE A 58 -5.15 16.34 -11.51
N GLY A 59 -5.28 15.18 -10.85
CA GLY A 59 -4.81 13.90 -11.35
C GLY A 59 -5.42 13.58 -12.71
N MET A 60 -6.76 13.62 -12.83
CA MET A 60 -7.44 13.40 -14.11
C MET A 60 -6.98 14.37 -15.20
N MET A 61 -6.89 15.66 -14.89
CA MET A 61 -6.47 16.67 -15.86
C MET A 61 -5.04 16.43 -16.36
N LEU A 62 -4.11 16.15 -15.44
CA LEU A 62 -2.71 15.85 -15.77
C LEU A 62 -2.60 14.60 -16.62
N GLY A 63 -3.23 13.50 -16.19
CA GLY A 63 -3.22 12.24 -16.93
C GLY A 63 -3.75 12.40 -18.35
N ARG A 64 -4.88 13.11 -18.50
CA ARG A 64 -5.48 13.39 -19.80
C ARG A 64 -4.58 14.24 -20.68
N LYS A 65 -4.06 15.36 -20.17
CA LYS A 65 -3.22 16.28 -20.96
C LYS A 65 -1.90 15.65 -21.41
N ILE A 66 -1.27 14.85 -20.57
CA ILE A 66 -0.03 14.14 -20.93
C ILE A 66 -0.32 13.09 -22.01
N ALA A 67 -1.45 12.39 -21.93
CA ALA A 67 -1.81 11.32 -22.86
C ALA A 67 -2.35 11.82 -24.22
N GLU A 68 -2.98 12.99 -24.27
CA GLU A 68 -3.47 13.64 -25.52
C GLU A 68 -2.35 14.35 -26.30
N GLY A 69 -1.31 14.85 -25.61
CA GLY A 69 -0.28 15.69 -26.23
C GLY A 69 0.81 14.93 -26.99
N GLU A 70 1.62 15.67 -27.75
CA GLU A 70 2.85 15.18 -28.39
C GLU A 70 3.88 14.64 -27.37
N VAL A 71 3.69 14.97 -26.09
CA VAL A 71 4.51 14.52 -24.97
C VAL A 71 4.07 13.17 -24.37
N SER A 72 3.18 12.40 -25.03
CA SER A 72 2.74 11.08 -24.54
C SER A 72 3.91 10.12 -24.28
N PHE A 73 5.07 10.32 -24.90
CA PHE A 73 6.29 9.57 -24.59
C PHE A 73 6.76 9.76 -23.13
N TRP A 74 6.56 10.96 -22.56
CA TRP A 74 6.92 11.26 -21.18
C TRP A 74 6.01 10.61 -20.13
N LEU A 75 4.88 10.03 -20.56
CA LEU A 75 3.94 9.39 -19.64
C LEU A 75 4.62 8.31 -18.80
N ILE A 76 5.38 7.41 -19.43
CA ILE A 76 6.04 6.28 -18.73
C ILE A 76 7.08 6.77 -17.70
N PRO A 77 8.05 7.62 -18.05
CA PRO A 77 8.99 8.16 -17.07
C PRO A 77 8.32 8.94 -15.93
N ILE A 78 7.28 9.74 -16.23
CA ILE A 78 6.56 10.52 -15.23
C ILE A 78 5.86 9.60 -14.23
N VAL A 79 5.13 8.58 -14.70
CA VAL A 79 4.44 7.65 -13.79
C VAL A 79 5.41 6.79 -12.98
N ALA A 80 6.58 6.48 -13.54
CA ALA A 80 7.63 5.76 -12.82
C ALA A 80 8.14 6.59 -11.62
N LEU A 81 8.44 7.87 -11.85
CA LEU A 81 8.84 8.81 -10.80
C LEU A 81 7.73 9.03 -9.78
N MET A 82 6.50 9.23 -10.26
CA MET A 82 5.30 9.36 -9.42
C MET A 82 5.12 8.13 -8.51
N GLY A 83 5.23 6.91 -9.04
CA GLY A 83 5.14 5.68 -8.25
C GLY A 83 6.25 5.57 -7.20
N TRP A 84 7.47 5.98 -7.52
CA TRP A 84 8.58 6.01 -6.56
C TRP A 84 8.29 6.95 -5.38
N PHE A 85 7.91 8.20 -5.66
CA PHE A 85 7.65 9.19 -4.61
C PHE A 85 6.35 8.94 -3.86
N LEU A 86 5.39 8.25 -4.47
CA LEU A 86 4.14 7.89 -3.80
C LEU A 86 4.39 7.02 -2.57
N VAL A 87 5.28 6.03 -2.69
CA VAL A 87 5.64 5.15 -1.57
C VAL A 87 6.29 5.93 -0.42
N ALA A 88 7.07 6.96 -0.74
CA ALA A 88 7.67 7.85 0.26
C ALA A 88 6.67 8.83 0.89
N ALA A 89 5.57 9.12 0.20
CA ALA A 89 4.51 10.00 0.69
C ALA A 89 3.44 9.26 1.51
N GLU A 90 3.32 7.94 1.34
CA GLU A 90 2.31 7.11 1.99
C GLU A 90 2.70 6.77 3.44
N PRO A 91 2.06 7.35 4.47
CA PRO A 91 2.46 7.14 5.87
C PRO A 91 2.33 5.68 6.31
N ALA A 92 1.33 4.96 5.77
CA ALA A 92 1.12 3.56 6.09
C ALA A 92 2.31 2.67 5.71
N VAL A 93 3.03 3.01 4.62
CA VAL A 93 4.26 2.30 4.23
C VAL A 93 5.34 2.47 5.28
N HIS A 94 5.44 3.64 5.91
CA HIS A 94 6.46 3.89 6.94
C HIS A 94 6.23 2.98 8.14
N THR A 95 5.00 2.93 8.64
CA THR A 95 4.62 2.04 9.76
C THR A 95 4.86 0.58 9.41
N LEU A 96 4.48 0.13 8.21
CA LEU A 96 4.74 -1.23 7.76
C LEU A 96 6.24 -1.54 7.76
N THR A 97 7.07 -0.66 7.20
CA THR A 97 8.52 -0.90 7.11
C THR A 97 9.20 -0.98 8.47
N GLU A 98 8.72 -0.20 9.45
CA GLU A 98 9.19 -0.25 10.84
C GLU A 98 8.79 -1.58 11.50
N GLN A 99 7.54 -2.01 11.31
CA GLN A 99 7.08 -3.32 11.78
C GLN A 99 7.88 -4.48 11.18
N VAL A 100 8.25 -4.40 9.89
CA VAL A 100 9.11 -5.42 9.27
C VAL A 100 10.49 -5.45 9.91
N GLU A 101 11.10 -4.28 10.17
CA GLU A 101 12.43 -4.23 10.79
C GLU A 101 12.40 -4.81 12.21
N GLU A 102 11.38 -4.47 13.01
CA GLU A 102 11.19 -4.98 14.37
C GLU A 102 10.98 -6.50 14.37
N ILE A 103 10.02 -6.99 13.58
CA ILE A 103 9.66 -8.41 13.53
C ILE A 103 10.79 -9.26 12.92
N SER A 104 11.61 -8.69 12.04
CA SER A 104 12.77 -9.38 11.45
C SER A 104 14.03 -9.29 12.30
N ALA A 105 13.97 -8.73 13.51
CA ALA A 105 15.13 -8.46 14.37
C ALA A 105 16.26 -7.68 13.66
N GLY A 106 15.87 -6.78 12.76
CA GLY A 106 16.79 -5.99 11.94
C GLY A 106 17.39 -6.72 10.72
N ALA A 107 17.00 -7.96 10.44
CA ALA A 107 17.49 -8.69 9.27
C ALA A 107 17.07 -8.04 7.95
N VAL A 108 15.92 -7.37 7.92
CA VAL A 108 15.46 -6.53 6.81
C VAL A 108 15.34 -5.09 7.31
N SER A 109 16.20 -4.20 6.80
CA SER A 109 16.16 -2.80 7.19
C SER A 109 14.96 -2.06 6.59
N THR A 110 14.47 -1.05 7.32
CA THR A 110 13.46 -0.09 6.82
C THR A 110 13.83 0.48 5.46
N LYS A 111 15.12 0.81 5.24
CA LYS A 111 15.62 1.38 3.97
C LYS A 111 15.49 0.38 2.82
N THR A 112 15.88 -0.87 3.04
CA THR A 112 15.75 -1.94 2.03
C THR A 112 14.30 -2.15 1.65
N MET A 113 13.41 -2.20 2.65
CA MET A 113 11.99 -2.41 2.41
C MET A 113 11.36 -1.23 1.66
N LYS A 114 11.63 0.01 2.08
CA LYS A 114 11.15 1.22 1.37
C LYS A 114 11.62 1.27 -0.08
N LEU A 115 12.89 0.96 -0.34
CA LEU A 115 13.43 0.90 -1.70
C LEU A 115 12.71 -0.16 -2.53
N ALA A 116 12.56 -1.38 -1.99
CA ALA A 116 11.91 -2.48 -2.68
C ALA A 116 10.44 -2.14 -3.03
N LEU A 117 9.68 -1.60 -2.07
CA LEU A 117 8.31 -1.15 -2.29
C LEU A 117 8.22 0.00 -3.30
N SER A 118 9.15 0.96 -3.26
CA SER A 118 9.19 2.09 -4.21
C SER A 118 9.42 1.60 -5.64
N VAL A 119 10.33 0.65 -5.83
CA VAL A 119 10.57 -0.01 -7.12
C VAL A 119 9.33 -0.78 -7.57
N ALA A 120 8.71 -1.55 -6.69
CA ALA A 120 7.54 -2.37 -7.00
C ALA A 120 6.35 -1.51 -7.46
N VAL A 121 6.04 -0.43 -6.75
CA VAL A 121 4.95 0.49 -7.10
C VAL A 121 5.28 1.28 -8.37
N SER A 122 6.53 1.74 -8.52
CA SER A 122 6.99 2.37 -9.77
C SER A 122 6.81 1.45 -10.99
N LEU A 123 7.22 0.18 -10.86
CA LEU A 123 7.02 -0.82 -11.91
C LEU A 123 5.52 -1.10 -12.16
N SER A 124 4.71 -1.15 -11.11
CA SER A 124 3.25 -1.30 -11.22
C SER A 124 2.62 -0.17 -12.03
N MET A 125 3.05 1.07 -11.79
CA MET A 125 2.59 2.26 -12.50
C MET A 125 2.97 2.20 -13.97
N VAL A 126 4.23 1.86 -14.26
CA VAL A 126 4.72 1.71 -15.63
C VAL A 126 3.94 0.62 -16.37
N LEU A 127 3.81 -0.57 -15.78
CA LEU A 127 3.05 -1.68 -16.35
C LEU A 127 1.58 -1.28 -16.59
N SER A 128 0.98 -0.53 -15.67
CA SER A 128 -0.39 -0.03 -15.81
C SER A 128 -0.52 0.90 -17.02
N MET A 129 0.40 1.86 -17.20
CA MET A 129 0.35 2.79 -18.34
C MET A 129 0.65 2.12 -19.67
N VAL A 130 1.61 1.20 -19.70
CA VAL A 130 1.89 0.39 -20.89
C VAL A 130 0.66 -0.43 -21.26
N ARG A 131 -0.03 -1.02 -20.28
CA ARG A 131 -1.26 -1.78 -20.49
C ARG A 131 -2.38 -0.92 -21.07
N ILE A 132 -2.62 0.26 -20.50
CA ILE A 132 -3.65 1.20 -20.99
C ILE A 132 -3.38 1.58 -22.46
N GLN A 133 -2.11 1.76 -22.84
CA GLN A 133 -1.73 2.10 -24.22
C GLN A 133 -1.82 0.92 -25.19
N THR A 134 -1.56 -0.30 -24.73
CA THR A 134 -1.51 -1.51 -25.56
C THR A 134 -2.82 -2.28 -25.60
N GLY A 135 -3.75 -2.00 -24.67
CA GLY A 135 -5.02 -2.71 -24.53
C GLY A 135 -4.88 -4.15 -24.04
N ILE A 136 -3.74 -4.53 -23.45
CA ILE A 136 -3.52 -5.90 -22.97
C ILE A 136 -4.48 -6.18 -21.79
N PRO A 137 -5.23 -7.30 -21.80
CA PRO A 137 -6.11 -7.62 -20.70
C PRO A 137 -5.35 -7.80 -19.38
N ILE A 138 -5.85 -7.21 -18.30
CA ILE A 138 -5.24 -7.27 -16.97
C ILE A 138 -4.97 -8.70 -16.46
N LEU A 139 -5.79 -9.66 -16.89
CA LEU A 139 -5.67 -11.06 -16.48
C LEU A 139 -4.30 -11.67 -16.82
N TYR A 140 -3.65 -11.20 -17.89
CA TYR A 140 -2.29 -11.63 -18.26
C TYR A 140 -1.21 -11.22 -17.25
N PHE A 141 -1.51 -10.28 -16.36
CA PHE A 141 -0.59 -9.87 -15.30
C PHE A 141 -1.03 -10.41 -13.93
N VAL A 142 -2.32 -10.26 -13.63
CA VAL A 142 -2.91 -10.63 -12.33
C VAL A 142 -2.83 -12.14 -12.11
N PHE A 143 -3.22 -12.95 -13.10
CA PHE A 143 -3.20 -14.40 -12.94
C PHE A 143 -1.79 -14.95 -12.68
N PRO A 144 -0.76 -14.69 -13.52
CA PRO A 144 0.57 -15.19 -13.25
C PRO A 144 1.21 -14.57 -12.00
N GLY A 145 0.93 -13.29 -11.70
CA GLY A 145 1.49 -12.65 -10.51
C GLY A 145 0.93 -13.21 -9.21
N TYR A 146 -0.39 -13.45 -9.11
CA TYR A 146 -0.96 -14.13 -7.94
C TYR A 146 -0.57 -15.61 -7.88
N LEU A 147 -0.44 -16.29 -9.02
CA LEU A 147 0.09 -17.65 -9.05
C LEU A 147 1.52 -17.68 -8.48
N LEU A 148 2.37 -16.75 -8.90
CA LEU A 148 3.72 -16.59 -8.36
C LEU A 148 3.71 -16.31 -6.85
N ALA A 149 2.83 -15.41 -6.38
CA ALA A 149 2.69 -15.09 -4.97
C ALA A 149 2.28 -16.31 -4.12
N LEU A 150 1.35 -17.13 -4.63
CA LEU A 150 0.94 -18.36 -3.98
C LEU A 150 2.06 -19.40 -3.96
N VAL A 151 2.79 -19.55 -5.06
CA VAL A 151 3.96 -20.45 -5.12
C VAL A 151 5.05 -19.99 -4.14
N LEU A 152 5.36 -18.69 -4.10
CA LEU A 152 6.34 -18.11 -3.17
C LEU A 152 5.96 -18.35 -1.70
N THR A 153 4.67 -18.39 -1.37
CA THR A 153 4.19 -18.64 0.00
C THR A 153 4.70 -19.96 0.57
N PHE A 154 4.95 -20.98 -0.26
CA PHE A 154 5.51 -22.26 0.21
C PHE A 154 6.99 -22.18 0.57
N PHE A 155 7.71 -21.17 0.07
CA PHE A 155 9.15 -21.00 0.27
C PHE A 155 9.49 -19.90 1.28
N VAL A 156 8.57 -18.95 1.50
CA VAL A 156 8.76 -17.78 2.36
C VAL A 156 8.27 -18.07 3.79
N PRO A 157 8.97 -17.62 4.85
CA PRO A 157 8.50 -17.79 6.21
C PRO A 157 7.10 -17.18 6.44
N PRO A 158 6.22 -17.79 7.24
CA PRO A 158 4.83 -17.34 7.41
C PRO A 158 4.68 -15.86 7.80
N VAL A 159 5.63 -15.36 8.60
CA VAL A 159 5.68 -13.97 9.04
C VAL A 159 5.85 -13.01 7.85
N PHE A 160 6.78 -13.29 6.93
CA PHE A 160 6.97 -12.46 5.73
C PHE A 160 5.81 -12.59 4.75
N THR A 161 5.16 -13.75 4.68
CA THR A 161 3.92 -13.92 3.92
C THR A 161 2.81 -13.04 4.48
N ALA A 162 2.58 -13.04 5.80
CA ALA A 162 1.56 -12.20 6.42
C ALA A 162 1.83 -10.69 6.16
N ILE A 163 3.08 -10.25 6.34
CA ILE A 163 3.50 -8.89 6.03
C ILE A 163 3.29 -8.57 4.55
N ALA A 164 3.58 -9.51 3.64
CA ALA A 164 3.41 -9.28 2.20
C ALA A 164 1.95 -9.03 1.80
N PHE A 165 1.01 -9.76 2.41
CA PHE A 165 -0.42 -9.53 2.17
C PHE A 165 -0.90 -8.18 2.72
N ASP A 166 -0.33 -7.73 3.85
CA ASP A 166 -0.61 -6.38 4.37
C ASP A 166 0.02 -5.29 3.50
N ALA A 167 1.24 -5.53 3.00
CA ALA A 167 1.97 -4.61 2.13
C ALA A 167 1.23 -4.29 0.83
N GLY A 168 0.54 -5.28 0.24
CA GLY A 168 -0.31 -5.04 -0.94
C GLY A 168 -1.40 -4.02 -0.65
N GLY A 169 -2.11 -4.17 0.47
CA GLY A 169 -3.15 -3.23 0.90
C GLY A 169 -2.59 -1.84 1.18
N VAL A 170 -1.48 -1.77 1.92
CA VAL A 170 -0.78 -0.52 2.28
C VAL A 170 -0.28 0.23 1.04
N ALA A 171 0.30 -0.46 0.06
CA ALA A 171 0.81 0.16 -1.16
C ALA A 171 -0.31 0.65 -2.09
N SER A 172 -1.47 -0.02 -2.09
CA SER A 172 -2.70 0.45 -2.71
C SER A 172 -3.47 1.48 -1.86
N GLY A 173 -2.77 2.08 -0.90
CA GLY A 173 -3.30 2.96 0.12
C GLY A 173 -3.98 4.24 -0.41
N PRO A 174 -4.41 5.10 0.52
CA PRO A 174 -5.18 6.29 0.19
C PRO A 174 -4.45 7.18 -0.82
N MET A 175 -3.12 7.33 -0.81
CA MET A 175 -2.45 8.18 -1.80
C MET A 175 -2.54 7.62 -3.23
N ALA A 176 -2.51 6.29 -3.40
CA ALA A 176 -2.66 5.65 -4.70
C ALA A 176 -4.08 5.79 -5.24
N ALA A 177 -5.08 5.54 -4.40
CA ALA A 177 -6.49 5.67 -4.77
C ALA A 177 -6.90 7.11 -5.09
N THR A 178 -6.30 8.09 -4.41
CA THR A 178 -6.75 9.48 -4.45
C THR A 178 -6.04 10.34 -5.50
N PHE A 179 -4.91 9.87 -6.03
CA PHE A 179 -4.17 10.57 -7.08
C PHE A 179 -3.88 9.69 -8.31
N MET A 180 -3.36 8.47 -8.13
CA MET A 180 -2.95 7.63 -9.26
C MET A 180 -4.13 7.05 -10.02
N LEU A 181 -5.19 6.63 -9.32
CA LEU A 181 -6.40 6.17 -9.98
C LEU A 181 -7.06 7.29 -10.81
N PRO A 182 -7.32 8.50 -10.26
CA PRO A 182 -7.77 9.64 -11.07
C PRO A 182 -6.83 9.98 -12.24
N PHE A 183 -5.51 9.92 -12.02
CA PHE A 183 -4.53 10.10 -13.10
C PHE A 183 -4.71 9.08 -14.22
N ALA A 184 -4.79 7.78 -13.89
CA ALA A 184 -5.02 6.72 -14.85
C ALA A 184 -6.38 6.85 -15.54
N MET A 185 -7.42 7.31 -14.82
CA MET A 185 -8.72 7.62 -15.42
C MET A 185 -8.59 8.72 -16.47
N GLY A 186 -7.82 9.78 -16.19
CA GLY A 186 -7.51 10.84 -17.16
C GLY A 186 -6.82 10.31 -18.41
N VAL A 187 -5.82 9.44 -18.25
CA VAL A 187 -5.15 8.76 -19.37
C VAL A 187 -6.13 7.89 -20.17
N CYS A 188 -7.01 7.14 -19.49
CA CYS A 188 -8.01 6.31 -20.16
C CYS A 188 -9.01 7.16 -20.96
N MET A 189 -9.46 8.30 -20.43
CA MET A 189 -10.35 9.22 -21.13
C MET A 189 -9.71 9.78 -22.41
N ALA A 190 -8.41 10.09 -22.37
CA ALA A 190 -7.66 10.55 -23.54
C ALA A 190 -7.52 9.47 -24.63
N LYS A 191 -7.54 8.20 -24.24
CA LYS A 191 -7.37 7.05 -25.14
C LYS A 191 -8.69 6.35 -25.48
N GLU A 192 -9.82 6.89 -25.04
CA GLU A 192 -11.15 6.27 -25.15
C GLU A 192 -11.20 4.83 -24.59
N ALA A 193 -10.34 4.55 -23.60
CA ALA A 193 -10.21 3.25 -22.99
C ALA A 193 -11.26 3.05 -21.87
N ASN A 194 -11.62 1.79 -21.61
CA ASN A 194 -12.59 1.46 -20.58
C ASN A 194 -12.04 1.75 -19.17
N LEU A 195 -12.62 2.74 -18.49
CA LEU A 195 -12.21 3.15 -17.14
C LEU A 195 -12.23 2.01 -16.12
N LEU A 196 -13.22 1.12 -16.17
CA LEU A 196 -13.42 0.04 -15.20
C LEU A 196 -12.38 -1.07 -15.37
N THR A 197 -12.00 -1.40 -16.61
CA THR A 197 -10.98 -2.45 -16.83
C THR A 197 -9.58 -1.88 -16.82
N GLU A 198 -9.38 -0.67 -17.35
CA GLU A 198 -8.08 -0.07 -17.59
C GLU A 198 -7.58 0.77 -16.40
N ALA A 199 -8.38 1.72 -15.92
CA ALA A 199 -7.95 2.57 -14.81
C ALA A 199 -7.94 1.82 -13.47
N PHE A 200 -9.01 1.08 -13.15
CA PHE A 200 -9.05 0.30 -11.89
C PHE A 200 -8.06 -0.86 -11.87
N GLY A 201 -7.67 -1.38 -13.04
CA GLY A 201 -6.67 -2.44 -13.10
C GLY A 201 -5.28 -2.02 -12.60
N LEU A 202 -4.99 -0.70 -12.57
CA LEU A 202 -3.81 -0.18 -11.87
C LEU A 202 -3.81 -0.57 -10.39
N VAL A 203 -4.97 -0.51 -9.72
CA VAL A 203 -5.09 -0.83 -8.29
C VAL A 203 -4.68 -2.28 -8.03
N SER A 204 -5.09 -3.20 -8.91
CA SER A 204 -4.71 -4.61 -8.80
C SER A 204 -3.20 -4.82 -8.97
N LEU A 205 -2.56 -4.12 -9.92
CA LEU A 205 -1.11 -4.21 -10.12
C LEU A 205 -0.34 -3.67 -8.91
N VAL A 206 -0.77 -2.52 -8.39
CA VAL A 206 -0.19 -1.88 -7.20
C VAL A 206 -0.38 -2.71 -5.94
N ALA A 207 -1.45 -3.49 -5.82
CA ALA A 207 -1.60 -4.43 -4.71
C ALA A 207 -0.70 -5.67 -4.87
N MET A 208 -0.56 -6.18 -6.09
CA MET A 208 0.10 -7.45 -6.38
C MET A 208 1.64 -7.38 -6.34
N LEU A 209 2.24 -6.38 -6.96
CA LEU A 209 3.71 -6.28 -7.08
C LEU A 209 4.42 -6.06 -5.73
N PRO A 210 3.94 -5.18 -4.83
CA PRO A 210 4.43 -5.07 -3.46
C PRO A 210 4.34 -6.37 -2.67
N LEU A 211 3.24 -7.11 -2.81
CA LEU A 211 3.07 -8.42 -2.18
C LEU A 211 4.20 -9.38 -2.61
N ILE A 212 4.39 -9.55 -3.92
CA ILE A 212 5.46 -10.42 -4.47
C ILE A 212 6.83 -9.91 -4.00
N THR A 213 7.04 -8.59 -3.99
CA THR A 213 8.32 -7.98 -3.61
C THR A 213 8.68 -8.24 -2.16
N VAL A 214 7.73 -8.11 -1.23
CA VAL A 214 7.97 -8.41 0.20
C VAL A 214 8.27 -9.89 0.41
N GLN A 215 7.57 -10.78 -0.30
CA GLN A 215 7.87 -12.21 -0.28
C GLN A 215 9.30 -12.50 -0.76
N LEU A 216 9.73 -11.88 -1.86
CA LEU A 216 11.09 -12.03 -2.37
C LEU A 216 12.14 -11.49 -1.38
N VAL A 217 11.92 -10.32 -0.78
CA VAL A 217 12.80 -9.76 0.25
C VAL A 217 12.90 -10.72 1.46
N GLY A 218 11.78 -11.28 1.91
CA GLY A 218 11.74 -12.28 2.97
C GLY A 218 12.51 -13.56 2.62
N LEU A 219 12.36 -14.06 1.40
CA LEU A 219 13.10 -15.22 0.89
C LEU A 219 14.61 -14.96 0.86
N PHE A 220 15.03 -13.83 0.30
CA PHE A 220 16.44 -13.44 0.22
C PHE A 220 17.06 -13.28 1.62
N SER A 221 16.32 -12.71 2.57
CA SER A 221 16.74 -12.60 3.97
C SER A 221 16.96 -13.98 4.60
N GLN A 222 16.03 -14.92 4.39
CA GLN A 222 16.14 -16.29 4.90
C GLN A 222 17.36 -17.04 4.30
N ILE A 223 17.61 -16.88 2.99
CA ILE A 223 18.77 -17.48 2.31
C ILE A 223 20.06 -16.92 2.86
N LYS A 224 20.14 -15.59 3.09
CA LYS A 224 21.30 -14.92 3.66
C LYS A 224 21.59 -15.41 5.09
N LYS A 225 20.55 -15.63 5.90
CA LYS A 225 20.65 -16.23 7.24
C LYS A 225 21.20 -17.66 7.19
N LYS A 226 20.69 -18.50 6.29
CA LYS A 226 21.18 -19.89 6.11
C LYS A 226 22.64 -19.95 5.64
N ARG A 227 23.11 -18.96 4.88
CA ARG A 227 24.50 -18.86 4.40
C ARG A 227 25.47 -18.25 5.41
N GLY A 228 25.03 -17.95 6.63
CA GLY A 228 25.89 -17.32 7.66
C GLY A 228 26.30 -15.89 7.34
N GLN A 229 25.64 -15.23 6.39
CA GLN A 229 25.94 -13.86 5.95
C GLN A 229 25.02 -12.82 6.61
N ALA A 230 24.13 -13.23 7.51
CA ALA A 230 23.22 -12.31 8.19
C ALA A 230 23.99 -11.34 9.10
N ALA A 231 23.51 -10.09 9.15
CA ALA A 231 24.00 -9.13 10.13
C ALA A 231 23.80 -9.69 11.55
N PRO A 232 24.70 -9.39 12.51
CA PRO A 232 24.55 -9.84 13.88
C PRO A 232 23.19 -9.39 14.43
N GLU A 233 22.50 -10.32 15.08
CA GLU A 233 21.22 -10.10 15.73
C GLU A 233 21.36 -8.91 16.70
N LYS A 234 20.48 -7.92 16.61
CA LYS A 234 20.46 -6.84 17.61
C LYS A 234 20.07 -7.48 18.94
N VAL A 235 21.05 -7.72 19.81
CA VAL A 235 20.82 -8.11 21.20
C VAL A 235 20.16 -6.91 21.88
N TYR A 236 18.84 -6.94 22.00
CA TYR A 236 18.12 -6.03 22.89
C TYR A 236 18.62 -6.32 24.31
N LYS A 237 19.20 -5.30 24.96
CA LYS A 237 19.61 -5.42 26.36
C LYS A 237 18.34 -5.49 27.20
N ASP A 238 18.35 -6.28 28.27
CA ASP A 238 17.23 -6.45 29.21
C ASP A 238 16.63 -5.13 29.74
N THR A 239 17.33 -4.00 29.60
CA THR A 239 16.83 -2.65 29.89
C THR A 239 15.69 -2.16 28.99
N ASP A 240 15.43 -2.79 27.85
CA ASP A 240 14.32 -2.41 26.94
C ASP A 240 13.01 -3.14 27.26
N ILE A 241 13.03 -4.12 28.18
CA ILE A 241 11.82 -4.71 28.76
C ILE A 241 11.38 -3.79 29.89
N ILE A 242 10.45 -2.88 29.61
CA ILE A 242 9.70 -2.22 30.68
C ILE A 242 8.95 -3.34 31.41
N GLU A 243 9.47 -3.74 32.57
CA GLU A 243 8.76 -4.62 33.49
C GLU A 243 7.41 -3.96 33.81
N LEU A 244 6.34 -4.53 33.25
CA LEU A 244 4.96 -4.22 33.62
C LEU A 244 4.71 -4.87 34.99
N PHE A 245 5.09 -4.14 36.05
CA PHE A 245 4.50 -4.29 37.38
C PHE A 245 3.66 -3.06 37.70
#